data_AF-A0AAU2E759-F1
#
_entry.id   AF-A0AAU2E759-F1
#
_cell.length_a   1.000
_cell.length_b   1.000
_cell.length_c   1.000
_cell.angle_alpha   90.00
_cell.angle_beta   90.00
_cell.angle_gamma   90.00
#
_symmetry.space_group_name_H-M   'P 1'
#
loop_
_entity.id
_entity.type
_entity.pdbx_description
1 polymer ?
#
loop_
_entity_poly.entity_id
_entity_poly.type
_entity_poly.pdbx_seq_one_letter_code
_entity_poly.pdbx_strand_id
1 'polypeptide(L)'
;MNRHLGIPVLTVLLSLTAPSPLAQAAPRTAVGVVDAFFEEYRLAALGEIDEFPKEIRAKTLPPPLNAELDRWSATHHGADPVFRAKNIPRTWSTRSLGTGTVAVTETWYEGGTQEVRFTVRPSTLTITAVNDPPPPRS
;
A
#
# COMPACT_ATOMS: atom_id res chain seq x y z
N MET A 1 65.08 -25.96 -24.26
CA MET A 1 64.59 -25.74 -22.88
C MET A 1 63.76 -24.47 -22.87
N ASN A 2 62.44 -24.65 -22.72
CA ASN A 2 61.45 -23.87 -21.95
C ASN A 2 61.52 -22.31 -22.08
N ARG A 3 60.46 -21.54 -22.33
CA ARG A 3 59.14 -21.56 -21.67
C ARG A 3 58.10 -20.77 -22.48
N HIS A 4 56.98 -21.45 -22.73
CA HIS A 4 55.56 -21.08 -22.78
C HIS A 4 55.09 -19.61 -22.89
N LEU A 5 54.22 -19.43 -23.89
CA LEU A 5 53.23 -18.38 -24.07
C LEU A 5 52.34 -18.19 -22.82
N GLY A 6 52.12 -16.93 -22.44
CA GLY A 6 51.06 -16.54 -21.51
C GLY A 6 49.77 -16.24 -22.28
N ILE A 7 48.77 -17.10 -22.13
CA ILE A 7 47.38 -16.85 -22.55
C ILE A 7 46.66 -16.20 -21.37
N PRO A 8 46.10 -14.97 -21.49
CA PRO A 8 45.19 -14.49 -20.47
C PRO A 8 43.89 -15.28 -20.54
N VAL A 9 43.59 -15.96 -19.43
CA VAL A 9 42.33 -16.64 -19.15
C VAL A 9 41.19 -15.62 -19.26
N LEU A 10 40.33 -15.81 -20.26
CA LEU A 10 39.06 -15.11 -20.37
C LEU A 10 38.05 -15.80 -19.44
N THR A 11 37.90 -15.26 -18.23
CA THR A 11 36.84 -15.67 -17.30
C THR A 11 35.50 -15.20 -17.85
N VAL A 12 34.74 -16.12 -18.46
CA VAL A 12 33.32 -15.91 -18.78
C VAL A 12 32.54 -16.03 -17.47
N LEU A 13 32.06 -14.90 -16.95
CA LEU A 13 31.07 -14.88 -15.87
C LEU A 13 29.72 -15.30 -16.44
N LEU A 14 29.26 -16.50 -16.09
CA LEU A 14 27.85 -16.89 -16.24
C LEU A 14 27.00 -16.00 -15.31
N SER A 15 26.30 -15.03 -15.88
CA SER A 15 25.23 -14.33 -15.17
C SER A 15 24.04 -15.27 -14.99
N LEU A 16 23.93 -15.89 -13.82
CA LEU A 16 22.68 -16.47 -13.35
C LEU A 16 21.73 -15.31 -12.99
N THR A 17 20.85 -14.94 -13.92
CA THR A 17 19.73 -14.04 -13.62
C THR A 17 18.76 -14.76 -12.69
N ALA A 18 18.92 -14.57 -11.38
CA ALA A 18 17.90 -14.96 -10.42
C ALA A 18 16.62 -14.17 -10.73
N PRO A 19 15.42 -14.78 -10.73
CA PRO A 19 14.18 -14.03 -10.83
C PRO A 19 14.14 -13.05 -9.65
N SER A 20 14.00 -11.76 -9.94
CA SER A 20 13.81 -10.74 -8.90
C SER A 20 12.61 -11.12 -8.05
N PRO A 21 12.71 -11.17 -6.71
CA PRO A 21 11.57 -11.45 -5.84
C PRO A 21 10.46 -10.37 -5.91
N LEU A 22 10.72 -9.27 -6.61
CA LEU A 22 9.80 -8.14 -6.82
C LEU A 22 8.85 -8.31 -8.00
N ALA A 23 8.88 -9.43 -8.73
CA ALA A 23 7.77 -9.81 -9.60
C ALA A 23 6.58 -10.37 -8.77
N GLN A 24 6.24 -9.71 -7.66
CA GLN A 24 4.97 -9.93 -6.99
C GLN A 24 3.87 -9.60 -8.00
N ALA A 25 3.04 -10.59 -8.31
CA ALA A 25 1.94 -10.42 -9.23
C ALA A 25 1.12 -9.20 -8.79
N ALA A 26 0.97 -8.21 -9.68
CA ALA A 26 0.15 -7.05 -9.44
C ALA A 26 -1.22 -7.49 -8.88
N PRO A 27 -1.79 -6.79 -7.88
CA PRO A 27 -3.01 -7.20 -7.23
C PRO A 27 -4.12 -7.35 -8.27
N ARG A 28 -4.71 -8.55 -8.35
CA ARG A 28 -5.71 -8.91 -9.38
C ARG A 28 -7.15 -8.69 -8.92
N THR A 29 -7.36 -8.20 -7.70
CA THR A 29 -8.67 -8.03 -7.06
C THR A 29 -8.75 -6.69 -6.35
N ALA A 30 -9.97 -6.17 -6.17
CA ALA A 30 -10.19 -4.94 -5.39
C ALA A 30 -9.63 -5.06 -3.96
N VAL A 31 -9.81 -6.24 -3.33
CA VAL A 31 -9.25 -6.53 -2.00
C VAL A 31 -7.74 -6.42 -2.02
N GLY A 32 -7.05 -7.07 -2.98
CA GLY A 32 -5.59 -7.03 -3.06
C GLY A 32 -5.04 -5.64 -3.35
N VAL A 33 -5.75 -4.82 -4.14
CA VAL A 33 -5.35 -3.43 -4.40
C VAL A 33 -5.39 -2.60 -3.11
N VAL A 34 -6.48 -2.73 -2.35
CA VAL A 34 -6.66 -1.98 -1.10
C VAL A 34 -5.68 -2.46 -0.05
N ASP A 35 -5.48 -3.77 0.08
CA ASP A 35 -4.55 -4.36 1.03
C ASP A 35 -3.10 -3.92 0.78
N ALA A 36 -2.63 -4.01 -0.48
CA ALA A 36 -1.29 -3.57 -0.86
C ALA A 36 -1.07 -2.07 -0.63
N PHE A 37 -2.07 -1.24 -0.99
CA PHE A 37 -2.01 0.20 -0.71
C PHE A 37 -1.93 0.49 0.79
N PHE A 38 -2.76 -0.18 1.60
CA PHE A 38 -2.85 0.05 3.03
C PHE A 38 -1.57 -0.40 3.75
N GLU A 39 -0.96 -1.51 3.32
CA GLU A 39 0.33 -1.99 3.80
C GLU A 39 1.43 -0.94 3.57
N GLU A 40 1.65 -0.53 2.32
CA GLU A 40 2.69 0.45 1.96
C GLU A 40 2.46 1.80 2.64
N TYR A 41 1.20 2.27 2.70
CA TYR A 41 0.84 3.50 3.39
C TYR A 41 1.14 3.43 4.89
N ARG A 42 0.90 2.27 5.54
CA ARG A 42 1.22 2.07 6.95
C ARG A 42 2.72 2.01 7.20
N LEU A 43 3.49 1.35 6.34
CA LEU A 43 4.95 1.36 6.43
C LEU A 43 5.50 2.79 6.36
N ALA A 44 5.00 3.60 5.43
CA ALA A 44 5.35 5.02 5.33
C ALA A 44 4.95 5.80 6.59
N ALA A 45 3.76 5.55 7.14
CA ALA A 45 3.27 6.23 8.33
C ALA A 45 4.12 5.91 9.58
N LEU A 46 4.67 4.70 9.65
CA LEU A 46 5.58 4.28 10.72
C LEU A 46 7.03 4.76 10.50
N GLY A 47 7.35 5.30 9.33
CA GLY A 47 8.73 5.62 8.94
C GLY A 47 9.59 4.38 8.73
N GLU A 48 8.98 3.25 8.36
CA GLU A 48 9.67 1.98 8.08
C GLU A 48 10.21 1.92 6.64
N ILE A 49 9.82 2.87 5.78
CA ILE A 49 10.33 3.07 4.42
C ILE A 49 10.68 4.55 4.19
N ASP A 50 11.47 4.83 3.15
CA ASP A 50 11.97 6.17 2.81
C ASP A 50 10.95 6.96 1.95
N GLU A 51 9.70 6.91 2.37
CA GLU A 51 8.58 7.61 1.76
C GLU A 51 7.59 8.09 2.83
N PHE A 52 7.01 9.26 2.60
CA PHE A 52 5.96 9.79 3.44
C PHE A 52 4.57 9.29 3.00
N PRO A 53 3.59 9.19 3.91
CA PRO A 53 2.23 8.77 3.56
C PRO A 53 1.59 9.58 2.43
N LYS A 54 1.90 10.88 2.35
CA LYS A 54 1.42 11.76 1.28
C LYS A 54 1.97 11.36 -0.10
N GLU A 55 3.20 10.85 -0.16
CA GLU A 55 3.83 10.41 -1.40
C GLU A 55 3.23 9.08 -1.86
N ILE A 56 2.97 8.14 -0.94
CA ILE A 56 2.25 6.90 -1.25
C ILE A 56 0.87 7.22 -1.84
N ARG A 57 0.13 8.15 -1.25
CA ARG A 57 -1.16 8.59 -1.83
C ARG A 57 -0.98 9.22 -3.21
N ALA A 58 0.04 10.05 -3.42
CA ALA A 58 0.26 10.69 -4.71
C ALA A 58 0.64 9.70 -5.82
N LYS A 59 1.35 8.61 -5.48
CA LYS A 59 1.72 7.52 -6.41
C LYS A 59 0.52 6.63 -6.75
N THR A 60 -0.34 6.35 -5.76
CA THR A 60 -1.36 5.29 -5.88
C THR A 60 -2.78 5.80 -6.13
N LEU A 61 -3.14 6.97 -5.61
CA LEU A 61 -4.51 7.50 -5.70
C LEU A 61 -4.65 8.49 -6.85
N PRO A 62 -5.83 8.55 -7.51
CA PRO A 62 -6.14 9.61 -8.45
C PRO A 62 -5.96 10.99 -7.81
N PRO A 63 -5.42 12.00 -8.53
CA PRO A 63 -5.20 13.33 -7.98
C PRO A 63 -6.44 13.97 -7.31
N PRO A 64 -7.67 13.84 -7.86
CA PRO A 64 -8.87 14.37 -7.22
C PRO A 64 -9.14 13.75 -5.84
N LEU A 65 -8.98 12.43 -5.71
CA LEU A 65 -9.16 11.73 -4.44
C LEU A 65 -8.06 12.14 -3.45
N ASN A 66 -6.81 12.23 -3.88
CA ASN A 66 -5.72 12.65 -2.99
C ASN A 66 -5.96 14.06 -2.41
N ALA A 67 -6.45 14.99 -3.24
CA ALA A 67 -6.80 16.34 -2.80
C ALA A 67 -8.04 16.38 -1.88
N GLU A 68 -9.01 15.47 -2.07
CA GLU A 68 -10.13 15.31 -1.16
C GLU A 68 -9.69 14.83 0.22
N LEU A 69 -8.76 13.87 0.27
CA LEU A 69 -8.19 13.37 1.52
C LEU A 69 -7.40 14.45 2.28
N ASP A 70 -6.66 15.31 1.56
CA ASP A 70 -6.00 16.47 2.17
C ASP A 70 -7.02 17.44 2.81
N ARG A 71 -8.13 17.71 2.11
CA ARG A 71 -9.21 18.56 2.66
C ARG A 71 -9.90 17.92 3.85
N TRP A 72 -10.17 16.62 3.79
CA TRP A 72 -10.77 15.89 4.91
C TRP A 72 -9.89 15.98 6.16
N SER A 73 -8.58 15.75 6.04
CA SER A 73 -7.67 15.80 7.20
C SER A 73 -7.66 17.19 7.85
N ALA A 74 -7.69 18.25 7.03
CA ALA A 74 -7.73 19.63 7.50
C ALA A 74 -9.01 19.94 8.32
N THR A 75 -10.15 19.33 7.99
CA THR A 75 -11.40 19.51 8.75
C THR A 75 -11.53 18.57 9.94
N HIS A 76 -10.70 17.53 10.05
CA HIS A 76 -10.77 16.50 11.09
C HIS A 76 -9.60 16.58 12.09
N HIS A 77 -9.19 17.79 12.44
CA HIS A 77 -8.18 18.06 13.48
C HIS A 77 -6.86 17.29 13.29
N GLY A 78 -6.43 17.13 12.03
CA GLY A 78 -5.18 16.44 11.71
C GLY A 78 -5.24 14.91 11.86
N ALA A 79 -6.43 14.32 11.90
CA ALA A 79 -6.56 12.88 11.72
C ALA A 79 -5.97 12.44 10.37
N ASP A 80 -5.36 11.27 10.34
CA ASP A 80 -4.87 10.66 9.12
C ASP A 80 -6.07 10.36 8.19
N PRO A 81 -6.02 10.79 6.92
CA PRO A 81 -7.18 10.69 6.03
C PRO A 81 -7.44 9.28 5.48
N VAL A 82 -6.48 8.36 5.60
CA VAL A 82 -6.66 6.96 5.18
C VAL A 82 -7.10 6.13 6.37
N PHE A 83 -6.41 6.24 7.51
CA PHE A 83 -6.78 5.54 8.74
C PHE A 83 -8.02 6.14 9.42
N ARG A 84 -8.48 7.33 9.00
CA ARG A 84 -9.60 8.05 9.63
C ARG A 84 -9.42 8.25 11.16
N ALA A 85 -8.18 8.23 11.64
CA ALA A 85 -7.82 8.27 13.07
C ALA A 85 -6.52 9.06 13.29
N LYS A 86 -6.23 9.41 14.56
CA LYS A 86 -5.00 10.15 14.92
C LYS A 86 -3.78 9.25 15.07
N ASN A 87 -3.99 7.96 15.31
CA ASN A 87 -2.98 6.95 15.56
C ASN A 87 -2.97 5.91 14.43
N ILE A 88 -1.83 5.26 14.24
CA ILE A 88 -1.62 4.26 13.20
C ILE A 88 -2.16 2.91 13.69
N PRO A 89 -2.98 2.20 12.90
CA PRO A 89 -3.50 0.89 13.30
C PRO A 89 -2.36 -0.13 13.41
N ARG A 90 -2.47 -1.05 14.37
CA ARG A 90 -1.50 -2.13 14.58
C ARG A 90 -1.64 -3.21 13.50
N THR A 91 -2.87 -3.65 13.27
CA THR A 91 -3.22 -4.68 12.28
C THR A 91 -4.52 -4.29 11.59
N TRP A 92 -4.80 -4.93 10.46
CA TRP A 92 -6.08 -4.79 9.78
C TRP A 92 -6.51 -6.13 9.16
N SER A 93 -7.76 -6.18 8.73
CA SER A 93 -8.26 -7.24 7.85
C SER A 93 -9.09 -6.62 6.73
N THR A 94 -8.98 -7.18 5.53
CA THR A 94 -9.71 -6.70 4.37
C THR A 94 -10.78 -7.69 3.94
N ARG A 95 -11.96 -7.21 3.57
CA ARG A 95 -13.01 -8.04 2.96
C ARG A 95 -13.75 -7.30 1.86
N SER A 96 -14.13 -8.01 0.80
CA SER A 96 -15.02 -7.47 -0.23
C SER A 96 -16.43 -7.31 0.32
N LEU A 97 -17.05 -6.17 0.07
CA LEU A 97 -18.49 -5.93 0.26
C LEU A 97 -19.28 -6.05 -1.06
N GLY A 98 -18.62 -6.42 -2.16
CA GLY A 98 -19.21 -6.48 -3.50
C GLY A 98 -19.12 -5.15 -4.24
N THR A 99 -19.37 -5.18 -5.55
CA THR A 99 -19.36 -3.98 -6.44
C THR A 99 -18.08 -3.13 -6.40
N GLY A 100 -16.93 -3.74 -6.08
CA GLY A 100 -15.66 -3.03 -5.94
C GLY A 100 -15.48 -2.32 -4.59
N THR A 101 -16.42 -2.44 -3.66
CA THR A 101 -16.27 -1.91 -2.30
C THR A 101 -15.49 -2.91 -1.42
N VAL A 102 -14.51 -2.41 -0.69
CA VAL A 102 -13.68 -3.17 0.25
C VAL A 102 -13.78 -2.52 1.62
N ALA A 103 -14.07 -3.32 2.64
CA ALA A 103 -13.98 -2.92 4.03
C ALA A 103 -12.59 -3.28 4.58
N VAL A 104 -11.93 -2.31 5.20
CA VAL A 104 -10.71 -2.48 5.98
C VAL A 104 -11.08 -2.33 7.45
N THR A 105 -11.04 -3.43 8.21
CA THR A 105 -11.24 -3.39 9.66
C THR A 105 -9.89 -3.20 10.33
N GLU A 106 -9.64 -2.01 10.86
CA GLU A 106 -8.44 -1.60 11.56
C GLU A 106 -8.51 -1.98 13.05
N THR A 107 -7.36 -2.27 13.67
CA THR A 107 -7.25 -2.66 15.09
C THR A 107 -6.06 -1.97 15.74
N TRP A 108 -6.23 -1.38 16.94
CA TRP A 108 -5.20 -0.61 17.66
C TRP A 108 -4.58 -1.37 18.83
N TYR A 109 -3.45 -0.85 19.32
CA TYR A 109 -2.73 -1.39 20.48
C TYR A 109 -3.54 -1.35 21.78
N GLU A 110 -4.30 -0.28 22.01
CA GLU A 110 -5.19 -0.14 23.17
C GLU A 110 -6.44 -1.04 23.11
N GLY A 111 -6.58 -1.82 22.04
CA GLY A 111 -7.84 -2.50 21.69
C GLY A 111 -8.78 -1.56 20.94
N GLY A 112 -9.92 -2.11 20.50
CA GLY A 112 -10.87 -1.39 19.64
C GLY A 112 -10.62 -1.62 18.15
N THR A 113 -11.71 -1.50 17.39
CA THR A 113 -11.70 -1.68 15.94
C THR A 113 -12.57 -0.63 15.25
N GLN A 114 -12.22 -0.31 14.01
CA GLN A 114 -12.99 0.58 13.15
C GLN A 114 -12.98 0.01 11.72
N GLU A 115 -14.07 0.16 10.98
CA GLU A 115 -14.14 -0.25 9.58
C GLU A 115 -13.99 1.01 8.71
N VAL A 116 -13.02 1.08 7.81
CA VAL A 116 -12.92 2.11 6.77
C VAL A 116 -13.29 1.50 5.43
N ARG A 117 -14.03 2.23 4.59
CA ARG A 117 -14.52 1.71 3.31
C ARG A 117 -13.83 2.34 2.12
N PHE A 118 -13.26 1.49 1.29
CA PHE A 118 -12.62 1.84 0.02
C PHE A 118 -13.50 1.44 -1.14
N THR A 119 -13.60 2.29 -2.16
CA THR A 119 -14.25 1.96 -3.43
C THR A 119 -13.21 1.83 -4.51
N VAL A 120 -13.11 0.66 -5.12
CA VAL A 120 -12.22 0.36 -6.25
C VAL A 120 -13.03 0.28 -7.52
N ARG A 121 -12.62 1.02 -8.55
CA ARG A 121 -13.19 0.90 -9.90
C ARG A 121 -12.78 -0.45 -10.50
N PRO A 122 -13.73 -1.38 -10.76
CA PRO A 122 -13.36 -2.74 -11.15
C PRO A 122 -12.59 -2.85 -12.48
N SER A 123 -12.87 -1.95 -13.43
CA SER A 123 -12.25 -1.99 -14.77
C SER A 123 -10.78 -1.61 -14.79
N THR A 124 -10.32 -0.79 -13.83
CA THR A 124 -8.95 -0.26 -13.78
C THR A 124 -8.23 -0.60 -12.49
N LEU A 125 -8.92 -1.27 -11.55
CA LEU A 125 -8.40 -1.59 -10.22
C LEU A 125 -7.83 -0.36 -9.49
N THR A 126 -8.49 0.78 -9.66
CA THR A 126 -8.08 2.06 -9.07
C THR A 126 -8.94 2.38 -7.86
N ILE A 127 -8.33 2.76 -6.73
CA ILE A 127 -9.05 3.29 -5.57
C ILE A 127 -9.61 4.66 -5.94
N THR A 128 -10.92 4.83 -5.77
CA THR A 128 -11.68 6.02 -6.21
C THR A 128 -12.41 6.73 -5.08
N ALA A 129 -12.57 6.08 -3.93
CA ALA A 129 -13.09 6.71 -2.73
C ALA A 129 -12.53 6.03 -1.48
N VAL A 130 -12.40 6.81 -0.41
CA VAL A 130 -12.24 6.35 0.97
C VAL A 130 -13.33 7.04 1.76
N ASN A 131 -14.14 6.31 2.51
CA ASN A 131 -15.28 6.87 3.24
C ASN A 131 -15.07 6.75 4.75
N ASP A 132 -15.78 7.59 5.50
CA ASP A 132 -15.78 7.56 6.96
C ASP A 132 -16.16 6.18 7.51
N PRO A 133 -15.75 5.87 8.75
CA PRO A 133 -16.18 4.65 9.39
C PRO A 133 -17.70 4.60 9.52
N PRO A 134 -18.31 3.39 9.43
CA PRO A 134 -19.72 3.26 9.69
C PRO A 134 -20.01 3.69 11.14
N PRO A 135 -21.24 4.16 11.42
CA PRO A 135 -21.61 4.50 12.78
C PRO A 135 -21.41 3.31 13.72
N PRO A 136 -21.15 3.54 15.01
CA PRO A 136 -21.05 2.47 16.01
C PRO A 136 -22.28 1.56 15.92
N ARG A 137 -22.08 0.24 15.94
CA ARG A 137 -23.20 -0.70 16.02
C ARG A 137 -23.75 -0.65 17.45
N SER A 138 -24.97 -0.13 17.60
CA SER A 138 -25.77 -0.17 18.83
C SER A 138 -26.19 -1.58 19.18
#